data_AF-A0A7Y7NMA7-F1
#
_entry.id   AF-A0A7Y7NMA7-F1
#
_cell.length_a   1.000
_cell.length_b   1.000
_cell.length_c   1.000
_cell.angle_alpha   90.00
_cell.angle_beta   90.00
_cell.angle_gamma   90.00
#
_symmetry.space_group_name_H-M   'P 1'
#
loop_
_entity.id
_entity.type
_entity.pdbx_description
1 polymer ?
#
loop_
_entity_poly.entity_id
_entity_poly.type
_entity_poly.pdbx_seq_one_letter_code
_entity_poly.pdbx_strand_id
1 'polypeptide(L)'
;MNGALSLITAFHEINNSEKRSIAHFTPSLIGMFGSAVIFDSFLSEIEAAFKSGSIPESTKVRASNLTGTFILQVADYNGIKDPSKRIVTADELRNISYESLESRRNGIEIILSALISILNDACEIA
;
A
#
# COMPACT_ATOMS: atom_id res chain seq x y z
N MET A 1 13.28 1.46 6.88
CA MET A 1 13.82 0.25 6.20
C MET A 1 13.22 -1.08 6.68
N ASN A 2 13.45 -1.60 7.90
CA ASN A 2 12.86 -2.90 8.32
C ASN A 2 11.31 -2.91 8.36
N GLY A 3 10.70 -1.73 8.59
CA GLY A 3 9.24 -1.56 8.56
C GLY A 3 8.64 -1.74 7.16
N ALA A 4 9.20 -1.07 6.14
CA ALA A 4 8.69 -1.15 4.76
C ALA A 4 8.73 -2.57 4.19
N LEU A 5 9.84 -3.31 4.38
CA LEU A 5 9.94 -4.71 3.95
C LEU A 5 8.90 -5.61 4.64
N SER A 6 8.66 -5.39 5.93
CA SER A 6 7.64 -6.14 6.68
C SER A 6 6.22 -5.83 6.18
N LEU A 7 5.93 -4.58 5.80
CA LEU A 7 4.65 -4.18 5.22
C LEU A 7 4.46 -4.76 3.81
N ILE A 8 5.51 -4.76 2.97
CA ILE A 8 5.48 -5.39 1.64
C ILE A 8 5.17 -6.88 1.76
N THR A 9 5.84 -7.56 2.71
CA THR A 9 5.60 -8.97 2.98
C THR A 9 4.13 -9.21 3.37
N ALA A 10 3.58 -8.38 4.25
CA ALA A 10 2.17 -8.47 4.64
C ALA A 10 1.22 -8.23 3.46
N PHE A 11 1.51 -7.29 2.55
CA PHE A 11 0.71 -7.12 1.33
C PHE A 11 0.68 -8.38 0.45
N HIS A 12 1.83 -9.01 0.23
CA HIS A 12 1.90 -10.25 -0.54
C HIS A 12 1.12 -11.38 0.14
N GLU A 13 1.20 -11.52 1.47
CA GLU A 13 0.41 -12.52 2.21
C GLU A 13 -1.10 -12.30 2.05
N ILE A 14 -1.54 -11.06 2.10
CA ILE A 14 -2.95 -10.67 1.96
C ILE A 14 -3.46 -10.93 0.55
N ASN A 15 -2.68 -10.56 -0.47
CA ASN A 15 -3.07 -10.76 -1.87
C ASN A 15 -3.07 -12.22 -2.31
N ASN A 16 -2.23 -13.05 -1.69
CA ASN A 16 -2.25 -14.50 -1.87
C ASN A 16 -3.36 -15.21 -1.07
N SER A 17 -4.12 -14.48 -0.25
CA SER A 17 -5.27 -15.04 0.49
C SER A 17 -6.55 -14.92 -0.34
N GLU A 18 -7.19 -16.05 -0.64
CA GLU A 18 -8.49 -16.09 -1.33
C GLU A 18 -9.58 -15.26 -0.62
N LYS A 19 -9.44 -15.06 0.70
CA LYS A 19 -10.43 -14.40 1.55
C LYS A 19 -10.12 -12.95 1.87
N ARG A 20 -8.92 -12.42 1.56
CA ARG A 20 -8.46 -11.12 2.12
C ARG A 20 -7.77 -10.20 1.12
N SER A 21 -7.81 -10.48 -0.18
CA SER A 21 -7.21 -9.60 -1.20
C SER A 21 -7.60 -8.12 -1.01
N ILE A 22 -6.64 -7.22 -1.17
CA ILE A 22 -6.88 -5.76 -1.09
C ILE A 22 -7.94 -5.29 -2.10
N ALA A 23 -8.14 -6.05 -3.20
CA ALA A 23 -9.17 -5.79 -4.19
C ALA A 23 -10.59 -5.81 -3.61
N HIS A 24 -10.79 -6.54 -2.52
CA HIS A 24 -12.09 -6.62 -1.83
C HIS A 24 -12.38 -5.37 -0.98
N PHE A 25 -11.37 -4.57 -0.64
CA PHE A 25 -11.54 -3.38 0.21
C PHE A 25 -12.07 -2.19 -0.57
N THR A 26 -11.56 -1.87 -1.76
CA THR A 26 -12.22 -0.91 -2.65
C THR A 26 -11.73 -1.06 -4.10
N PRO A 27 -12.63 -1.00 -5.10
CA PRO A 27 -12.22 -1.04 -6.51
C PRO A 27 -11.22 0.06 -6.88
N SER A 28 -11.33 1.23 -6.23
CA SER A 28 -10.45 2.37 -6.45
C SER A 28 -8.98 2.09 -6.11
N LEU A 29 -8.70 1.23 -5.11
CA LEU A 29 -7.34 0.84 -4.74
C LEU A 29 -6.62 0.13 -5.91
N ILE A 30 -7.28 -0.87 -6.49
CA ILE A 30 -6.74 -1.59 -7.64
C ILE A 30 -6.75 -0.72 -8.89
N GLY A 31 -7.75 0.15 -9.03
CA GLY A 31 -7.82 1.12 -10.12
C GLY A 31 -6.55 1.99 -10.26
N MET A 32 -5.91 2.37 -9.14
CA MET A 32 -4.65 3.14 -9.16
C MET A 32 -3.50 2.38 -9.84
N PHE A 33 -3.53 1.05 -9.81
CA PHE A 33 -2.49 0.19 -10.36
C PHE A 33 -2.93 -0.52 -11.66
N GLY A 34 -4.20 -0.40 -12.05
CA GLY A 34 -4.79 -1.09 -13.20
C GLY A 34 -5.14 -2.56 -12.96
N SER A 35 -4.38 -3.28 -12.14
CA SER A 35 -4.70 -4.65 -11.70
C SER A 35 -3.96 -5.04 -10.42
N ALA A 36 -4.45 -6.09 -9.74
CA ALA A 36 -3.76 -6.68 -8.60
C ALA A 36 -2.35 -7.22 -8.96
N VAL A 37 -2.19 -7.75 -10.18
CA VAL A 37 -0.90 -8.24 -10.68
C VAL A 37 0.11 -7.09 -10.81
N ILE A 38 -0.32 -5.95 -11.34
CA ILE A 38 0.55 -4.76 -11.47
C ILE A 38 0.89 -4.18 -10.09
N PHE A 39 -0.06 -4.21 -9.15
CA PHE A 39 0.19 -3.82 -7.77
C PHE A 39 1.27 -4.70 -7.13
N ASP A 40 1.13 -6.02 -7.18
CA ASP A 40 2.12 -6.94 -6.61
C ASP A 40 3.48 -6.83 -7.30
N SER A 41 3.52 -6.68 -8.63
CA SER A 41 4.76 -6.50 -9.37
C SER A 41 5.50 -5.22 -8.92
N PHE A 42 4.76 -4.14 -8.70
CA PHE A 42 5.32 -2.88 -8.22
C PHE A 42 5.84 -2.98 -6.78
N LEU A 43 5.16 -3.70 -5.89
CA LEU A 43 5.67 -3.97 -4.56
C LEU A 43 6.97 -4.80 -4.61
N SER A 44 7.05 -5.80 -5.50
CA SER A 44 8.27 -6.59 -5.70
C SER A 44 9.43 -5.75 -6.26
N GLU A 45 9.15 -4.78 -7.15
CA GLU A 45 10.17 -3.83 -7.64
C GLU A 45 10.74 -2.98 -6.49
N ILE A 46 9.87 -2.48 -5.61
CA ILE A 46 10.29 -1.72 -4.42
C ILE A 46 11.06 -2.62 -3.45
N GLU A 47 10.61 -3.86 -3.24
CA GLU A 47 11.31 -4.83 -2.38
C GLU A 47 12.72 -5.11 -2.88
N ALA A 48 12.88 -5.30 -4.20
CA ALA A 48 14.17 -5.49 -4.83
C ALA A 48 15.05 -4.25 -4.66
N ALA A 49 14.49 -3.05 -4.76
CA ALA A 49 15.20 -1.80 -4.54
C ALA A 49 15.70 -1.64 -3.09
N PHE A 50 14.89 -2.03 -2.10
CA PHE A 50 15.33 -2.07 -0.69
C PHE A 50 16.50 -3.04 -0.48
N LYS A 51 16.47 -4.20 -1.14
CA LYS A 51 17.54 -5.23 -1.05
C LYS A 51 18.82 -4.80 -1.77
N SER A 52 18.71 -4.12 -2.91
CA SER A 52 19.86 -3.64 -3.67
C SER A 52 20.45 -2.32 -3.16
N GLY A 53 19.65 -1.55 -2.39
CA GLY A 53 20.02 -0.21 -1.94
C GLY A 53 19.97 0.85 -3.04
N SER A 54 19.30 0.56 -4.16
CA SER A 54 19.12 1.51 -5.26
C SER A 54 17.76 1.32 -5.89
N ILE A 55 17.04 2.42 -6.08
CA ILE A 55 15.72 2.43 -6.69
C ILE A 55 15.74 3.16 -8.04
N PRO A 56 15.13 2.60 -9.10
CA PRO A 56 15.06 3.27 -10.39
C PRO A 56 14.29 4.60 -10.29
N GLU A 57 14.75 5.63 -11.02
CA GLU A 57 14.12 6.95 -11.03
C GLU A 57 12.64 6.88 -11.46
N SER A 58 12.30 6.03 -12.42
CA SER A 58 10.92 5.77 -12.82
C SER A 58 10.04 5.27 -11.66
N THR A 59 10.62 4.48 -10.75
CA THR A 59 9.93 3.97 -9.56
C THR A 59 9.77 5.07 -8.52
N LYS A 60 10.78 5.94 -8.31
CA LYS A 60 10.66 7.14 -7.44
C LYS A 60 9.54 8.07 -7.93
N VAL A 61 9.51 8.38 -9.22
CA VAL A 61 8.47 9.22 -9.83
C VAL A 61 7.08 8.60 -9.64
N ARG A 62 6.95 7.29 -9.88
CA ARG A 62 5.69 6.59 -9.66
C ARG A 62 5.26 6.60 -8.20
N ALA A 63 6.17 6.36 -7.26
CA ALA A 63 5.91 6.40 -5.82
C ALA A 63 5.47 7.79 -5.35
N SER A 64 6.12 8.84 -5.84
CA SER A 64 5.76 10.24 -5.57
C SER A 64 4.36 10.58 -6.11
N ASN A 65 4.01 10.17 -7.33
CA ASN A 65 2.67 10.38 -7.89
C ASN A 65 1.59 9.62 -7.12
N LEU A 66 1.88 8.38 -6.69
CA LEU A 66 0.95 7.59 -5.90
C LEU A 66 0.67 8.25 -4.54
N THR A 67 1.70 8.67 -3.81
CA THR A 67 1.57 9.32 -2.50
C THR A 67 0.96 10.72 -2.60
N GLY A 68 1.39 11.54 -3.56
CA GLY A 68 0.98 12.94 -3.70
C GLY A 68 -0.34 13.16 -4.43
N THR A 69 -0.94 12.14 -5.05
CA THR A 69 -2.20 12.31 -5.81
C THR A 69 -3.15 11.13 -5.62
N PHE A 70 -2.78 9.94 -6.07
CA PHE A 70 -3.75 8.85 -6.18
C PHE A 70 -4.22 8.32 -4.83
N ILE A 71 -3.31 8.15 -3.86
CA ILE A 71 -3.65 7.72 -2.51
C ILE A 71 -4.56 8.74 -1.82
N LEU A 72 -4.33 10.04 -2.03
CA LEU A 72 -5.19 11.09 -1.49
C LEU A 72 -6.59 11.05 -2.09
N GLN A 73 -6.71 10.84 -3.40
CA GLN A 73 -8.01 10.68 -4.07
C GLN A 73 -8.78 9.46 -3.56
N VAL A 74 -8.10 8.33 -3.32
CA VAL A 74 -8.73 7.14 -2.73
C VAL A 74 -9.12 7.41 -1.28
N ALA A 75 -8.30 8.12 -0.51
CA ALA A 75 -8.63 8.50 0.86
C ALA A 75 -9.91 9.35 0.89
N ASP A 76 -9.98 10.40 0.06
CA ASP A 76 -11.13 11.29 -0.05
C ASP A 76 -12.41 10.53 -0.44
N TYR A 77 -12.32 9.66 -1.45
CA TYR A 77 -13.45 8.84 -1.90
C TYR A 77 -14.02 7.93 -0.79
N ASN A 78 -13.17 7.48 0.14
CA ASN A 78 -13.56 6.63 1.26
C ASN A 78 -13.74 7.42 2.58
N GLY A 79 -13.73 8.76 2.51
CA GLY A 79 -13.92 9.65 3.67
C GLY A 79 -12.79 9.57 4.70
N ILE A 80 -11.58 9.21 4.30
CA ILE A 80 -10.40 9.13 5.17
C ILE A 80 -9.69 10.48 5.11
N LYS A 81 -9.59 11.17 6.26
CA LYS A 81 -9.08 12.55 6.30
C LYS A 81 -7.59 12.66 6.02
N ASP A 82 -6.78 11.75 6.55
CA ASP A 82 -5.32 11.80 6.41
C ASP A 82 -4.69 10.45 6.74
N PRO A 83 -4.47 9.57 5.73
CA PRO A 83 -3.85 8.27 5.96
C PRO A 83 -2.37 8.38 6.36
N SER A 84 -1.68 9.51 6.08
CA SER A 84 -0.26 9.65 6.41
C SER A 84 0.01 9.74 7.91
N LYS A 85 -1.00 10.11 8.71
CA LYS A 85 -0.89 10.24 10.17
C LYS A 85 -0.92 8.91 10.91
N ARG A 86 -1.43 7.85 10.28
CA ARG A 86 -1.56 6.55 10.92
C ARG A 86 -0.28 5.76 10.72
N ILE A 87 0.39 5.46 11.82
CA ILE A 87 1.49 4.49 11.82
C ILE A 87 0.87 3.10 11.80
N VAL A 88 1.25 2.28 10.82
CA VAL A 88 0.71 0.93 10.62
C VAL A 88 1.80 -0.10 10.80
N THR A 89 1.48 -1.16 11.54
CA THR A 89 2.32 -2.35 11.66
C THR A 89 1.93 -3.41 10.62
N ALA A 90 2.87 -4.30 10.30
CA ALA A 90 2.59 -5.44 9.41
C ALA A 90 1.48 -6.35 9.97
N ASP A 91 1.38 -6.50 11.29
CA ASP A 91 0.34 -7.31 11.93
C ASP A 91 -1.04 -6.65 11.85
N GLU A 92 -1.14 -5.33 11.99
CA GLU A 92 -2.41 -4.63 11.71
C GLU A 92 -2.85 -4.84 10.25
N LEU A 93 -1.91 -4.73 9.31
CA LEU A 93 -2.18 -4.95 7.90
C LEU A 93 -2.67 -6.38 7.64
N ARG A 94 -2.03 -7.41 8.22
CA ARG A 94 -2.47 -8.82 8.08
C ARG A 94 -3.88 -9.10 8.61
N ASN A 95 -4.32 -8.34 9.60
CA ASN A 95 -5.57 -8.56 10.32
C ASN A 95 -6.71 -7.66 9.85
N ILE A 96 -6.57 -6.96 8.71
CA ILE A 96 -7.67 -6.20 8.12
C ILE A 96 -8.87 -7.11 7.76
N SER A 97 -10.07 -6.56 7.91
CA SER A 97 -11.33 -7.23 7.59
C SER A 97 -12.25 -6.31 6.80
N TYR A 98 -12.98 -6.85 5.83
CA TYR A 98 -13.97 -6.12 5.04
C TYR A 98 -15.42 -6.56 5.33
N GLU A 99 -15.65 -7.34 6.39
CA GLU A 99 -16.96 -7.96 6.70
C GLU A 99 -18.04 -6.94 7.08
N SER A 100 -17.65 -5.78 7.61
CA SER A 100 -18.55 -4.66 7.90
C SER A 100 -18.09 -3.38 7.22
N LEU A 101 -18.99 -2.40 7.05
CA LEU A 101 -18.63 -1.09 6.49
C LEU A 101 -17.55 -0.38 7.31
N GLU A 102 -17.63 -0.49 8.64
CA GLU A 102 -16.64 0.10 9.54
C GLU A 102 -15.28 -0.58 9.41
N SER A 103 -15.26 -1.93 9.47
CA SER A 103 -14.02 -2.71 9.32
C SER A 103 -13.39 -2.48 7.94
N ARG A 104 -14.21 -2.41 6.89
CA ARG A 104 -13.77 -2.12 5.52
C ARG A 104 -13.11 -0.75 5.43
N ARG A 105 -13.74 0.31 5.97
CA ARG A 105 -13.17 1.67 5.96
C ARG A 105 -11.86 1.72 6.74
N ASN A 106 -11.81 1.11 7.92
CA ASN A 106 -10.59 0.98 8.71
C ASN A 106 -9.49 0.20 7.94
N GLY A 107 -9.85 -0.88 7.25
CA GLY A 107 -8.92 -1.63 6.41
C GLY A 107 -8.36 -0.82 5.24
N ILE A 108 -9.19 0.01 4.60
CA ILE A 108 -8.73 0.94 3.56
C ILE A 108 -7.73 1.94 4.13
N GLU A 109 -8.03 2.53 5.30
CA GLU A 109 -7.09 3.45 5.96
C GLU A 109 -5.76 2.75 6.27
N ILE A 110 -5.78 1.54 6.81
CA ILE A 110 -4.58 0.73 7.08
C ILE A 110 -3.78 0.49 5.79
N ILE A 111 -4.45 0.08 4.70
CA ILE A 111 -3.81 -0.15 3.39
C ILE A 111 -3.14 1.12 2.87
N LEU A 112 -3.86 2.24 2.85
CA LEU A 112 -3.33 3.51 2.32
C LEU A 112 -2.15 4.01 3.16
N SER A 113 -2.25 3.91 4.48
CA SER A 113 -1.20 4.34 5.40
C SER A 113 0.06 3.48 5.26
N ALA A 114 -0.11 2.16 5.12
CA ALA A 114 1.00 1.23 4.85
C ALA A 114 1.66 1.53 3.49
N LEU A 115 0.88 1.81 2.45
CA LEU A 115 1.41 2.19 1.15
C LEU A 115 2.21 3.50 1.21
N ILE A 116 1.70 4.52 1.89
CA ILE A 116 2.44 5.78 2.09
C ILE A 116 3.78 5.51 2.77
N SER A 117 3.78 4.71 3.84
CA SER A 117 5.01 4.38 4.56
C SER A 117 6.03 3.67 3.66
N ILE A 118 5.60 2.67 2.87
CA ILE A 118 6.49 1.97 1.93
C ILE A 118 7.07 2.93 0.89
N LEU A 119 6.21 3.77 0.30
CA LEU A 119 6.59 4.65 -0.81
C LEU A 119 7.48 5.81 -0.36
N ASN A 120 7.26 6.35 0.83
CA ASN A 120 8.15 7.35 1.42
C ASN A 120 9.53 6.76 1.71
N ASP A 121 9.60 5.59 2.37
CA ASP A 121 10.87 4.88 2.59
C ASP A 121 11.57 4.58 1.26
N ALA A 122 10.83 4.24 0.21
CA ALA A 122 11.36 3.95 -1.12
C ALA A 122 11.95 5.20 -1.80
N CYS A 123 11.33 6.37 -1.64
CA CYS A 123 11.83 7.64 -2.16
C CYS A 123 13.12 8.11 -1.47
N GLU A 124 13.40 7.64 -0.25
CA GLU A 124 14.61 7.95 0.51
C GLU A 124 15.81 7.05 0.14
N ILE A 125 15.59 5.97 -0.63
CA ILE A 125 16.68 5.13 -1.15
C ILE A 125 17.50 5.96 -2.16
N ALA A 126 18.82 5.98 -1.97
CA ALA A 126 19.76 6.70 -2.84
C ALA A 126 19.69 6.21 -4.29
#